data_AF-Q83DT5-F1
#
_entry.id   AF-Q83DT5-F1
#
_cell.length_a   1.000
_cell.length_b   1.000
_cell.length_c   1.000
_cell.angle_alpha   90.00
_cell.angle_beta   90.00
_cell.angle_gamma   90.00
#
_symmetry.space_group_name_H-M   'P 1'
#
loop_
_entity.id
_entity.type
_entity.pdbx_description
1 polymer ?
#
loop_
_entity_poly.entity_id
_entity_poly.type
_entity_poly.pdbx_seq_one_letter_code
_entity_poly.pdbx_strand_id
1 'polypeptide(L)'
;MRKQIFHQLLSQRSKSPQSSGHAFAPSNIALCKYWGKRNLELNLPVTSSLSISLGDKGATAAISPSSTNQHELIINNQPIAIYSTHAKQLLAFLEAFNFLGVKYHLELNFNIPLAAGLASSACAYAAIVKALDNFFEWQLDRKSLSILARLGSGSACRSVFNGFVEWYCGKDPDGMDSYAEPLVENWPGLCIGLCILNQKPKTVSSREGMRRTVTTSPLYSAWPEKANRDLTQLKKAIAKKDFNLLGRTAESNALAMHATMLAAWPPLLYSSPETITVMQKIWSLREAGTEIYFTQDAGPNIKLLFLESNKEKIKQSFPEIEIISPFKTSREQRVVLVDENDRRLGIEEKIKAHREGKLHRAFSVFIFSRKNNEWQLLLQQRHPEKYHSGGLWTNTCCSHPRPDEDIVTAGERRLFEETGLKIPLKRVGEFHYTATVGNQLIENEYDHVLIGFTDADAIDFNKKEISAVRWIRVSELKNELKENPSHFTPWFMQALEIAIKPL
;
A
#
# COMPACT_ATOMS: atom_id res chain seq x y z
N MET A 1 2.04 -32.32 -1.01
CA MET A 1 2.04 -31.43 -2.19
C MET A 1 2.67 -30.08 -1.88
N ARG A 2 2.40 -29.47 -0.71
CA ARG A 2 2.93 -28.16 -0.30
C ARG A 2 4.45 -28.03 -0.35
N LYS A 3 5.19 -29.03 0.12
CA LYS A 3 6.67 -29.06 0.05
C LYS A 3 7.19 -28.98 -1.40
N GLN A 4 6.50 -29.62 -2.34
CA GLN A 4 6.89 -29.60 -3.75
C GLN A 4 6.77 -28.18 -4.32
N ILE A 5 5.75 -27.40 -3.95
CA ILE A 5 5.61 -26.00 -4.39
C ILE A 5 6.75 -25.14 -3.83
N PHE A 6 7.10 -25.28 -2.55
CA PHE A 6 8.27 -24.59 -1.98
C PHE A 6 9.56 -24.93 -2.74
N HIS A 7 9.79 -26.22 -3.00
CA HIS A 7 10.96 -26.65 -3.78
C HIS A 7 10.91 -26.14 -5.23
N GLN A 8 9.75 -26.16 -5.89
CA GLN A 8 9.60 -25.67 -7.26
C GLN A 8 9.94 -24.17 -7.36
N LEU A 9 9.50 -23.37 -6.40
CA LEU A 9 9.75 -21.92 -6.40
C LEU A 9 11.17 -21.54 -5.94
N LEU A 10 11.80 -22.36 -5.08
CA LEU A 10 13.02 -21.97 -4.35
C LEU A 10 14.25 -22.85 -4.63
N SER A 11 14.13 -24.04 -5.24
CA SER A 11 15.25 -24.99 -5.36
C SER A 11 16.45 -24.50 -6.16
N GLN A 12 16.21 -23.64 -7.16
CA GLN A 12 17.25 -23.04 -8.00
C GLN A 12 17.76 -21.69 -7.44
N ARG A 13 17.27 -21.27 -6.27
CA ARG A 13 17.60 -19.97 -5.68
C ARG A 13 18.76 -20.08 -4.68
N SER A 14 19.39 -18.94 -4.38
CA SER A 14 20.45 -18.84 -3.38
C SER A 14 19.97 -19.41 -2.04
N LYS A 15 20.86 -20.15 -1.38
CA LYS A 15 20.64 -20.69 -0.03
C LYS A 15 21.47 -19.97 1.02
N SER A 16 22.38 -19.09 0.59
CA SER A 16 23.22 -18.30 1.48
C SER A 16 22.46 -17.04 1.89
N PRO A 17 22.10 -16.88 3.18
CA PRO A 17 21.40 -15.68 3.62
C PRO A 17 22.35 -14.49 3.84
N GLN A 18 21.80 -13.29 3.79
CA GLN A 18 22.39 -12.06 4.33
C GLN A 18 22.39 -12.08 5.88
N SER A 19 22.85 -11.00 6.52
CA SER A 19 22.79 -10.85 7.98
C SER A 19 21.35 -10.73 8.52
N SER A 20 20.45 -10.09 7.76
CA SER A 20 19.03 -9.98 8.09
C SER A 20 18.20 -9.59 6.85
N GLY A 21 16.90 -9.89 6.88
CA GLY A 21 15.94 -9.44 5.87
C GLY A 21 14.76 -8.75 6.53
N HIS A 22 14.30 -7.65 5.94
CA HIS A 22 13.27 -6.78 6.52
C HIS A 22 12.23 -6.42 5.48
N ALA A 23 10.95 -6.62 5.79
CA ALA A 23 9.89 -6.24 4.87
C ALA A 23 8.60 -5.84 5.58
N PHE A 24 7.93 -4.84 5.00
CA PHE A 24 6.56 -4.47 5.37
C PHE A 24 5.55 -5.09 4.40
N ALA A 25 4.40 -5.52 4.93
CA ALA A 25 3.22 -5.85 4.14
C ALA A 25 1.95 -5.20 4.72
N PRO A 26 1.12 -4.57 3.88
CA PRO A 26 -0.14 -3.99 4.31
C PRO A 26 -1.14 -5.07 4.75
N SER A 27 -2.01 -4.72 5.68
CA SER A 27 -3.26 -5.46 5.88
C SER A 27 -4.21 -5.20 4.72
N ASN A 28 -5.18 -6.08 4.50
CA ASN A 28 -6.19 -5.92 3.46
C ASN A 28 -7.60 -6.22 3.99
N ILE A 29 -8.60 -5.55 3.43
CA ILE A 29 -10.01 -5.75 3.74
C ILE A 29 -10.72 -6.30 2.50
N ALA A 30 -11.35 -7.47 2.64
CA ALA A 30 -12.06 -8.11 1.53
C ALA A 30 -13.36 -7.35 1.20
N LEU A 31 -13.53 -6.97 -0.05
CA LEU A 31 -14.77 -6.43 -0.62
C LEU A 31 -15.61 -7.56 -1.24
N CYS A 32 -14.96 -8.51 -1.92
CA CYS A 32 -15.52 -9.81 -2.25
C CYS A 32 -14.88 -10.86 -1.35
N LYS A 33 -15.69 -11.58 -0.57
CA LYS A 33 -15.21 -12.45 0.50
C LYS A 33 -14.60 -13.74 -0.02
N TYR A 34 -13.55 -14.16 0.68
CA TYR A 34 -13.00 -15.50 0.59
C TYR A 34 -13.64 -16.36 1.69
N TRP A 35 -14.49 -17.30 1.32
CA TRP A 35 -15.14 -18.21 2.26
C TRP A 35 -15.28 -19.63 1.68
N GLY A 36 -14.59 -20.58 2.31
CA GLY A 36 -14.47 -21.98 1.88
C GLY A 36 -13.20 -22.29 1.08
N LYS A 37 -12.72 -23.54 1.21
CA LYS A 37 -11.50 -24.05 0.58
C LYS A 37 -11.80 -25.33 -0.17
N ARG A 38 -11.32 -25.43 -1.42
CA ARG A 38 -11.29 -26.70 -2.16
C ARG A 38 -10.09 -27.57 -1.77
N ASN A 39 -9.00 -26.95 -1.27
CA ASN A 39 -7.83 -27.67 -0.76
C ASN A 39 -7.31 -27.00 0.52
N LEU A 40 -7.28 -27.76 1.63
CA LEU A 40 -6.86 -27.28 2.94
C LEU A 40 -5.33 -27.14 3.06
N GLU A 41 -4.57 -28.07 2.49
CA GLU A 41 -3.10 -28.12 2.57
C GLU A 41 -2.47 -26.92 1.84
N LEU A 42 -3.00 -26.60 0.66
CA LEU A 42 -2.48 -25.56 -0.23
C LEU A 42 -3.21 -24.21 -0.08
N ASN A 43 -4.18 -24.13 0.83
CA ASN A 43 -5.09 -22.99 1.02
C ASN A 43 -5.81 -22.55 -0.27
N LEU A 44 -6.20 -23.47 -1.16
CA LEU A 44 -6.90 -23.12 -2.40
C LEU A 44 -8.37 -22.81 -2.14
N PRO A 45 -8.90 -21.67 -2.63
CA PRO A 45 -10.24 -21.21 -2.31
C PRO A 45 -11.28 -21.86 -3.24
N VAL A 46 -12.55 -21.82 -2.87
CA VAL A 46 -13.64 -22.22 -3.78
C VAL A 46 -13.88 -21.15 -4.84
N THR A 47 -13.80 -19.87 -4.45
CA THR A 47 -14.03 -18.71 -5.33
C THR A 47 -12.88 -17.72 -5.27
N SER A 48 -12.74 -16.93 -6.34
CA SER A 48 -11.87 -15.76 -6.33
C SER A 48 -12.39 -14.73 -5.33
N SER A 49 -11.52 -13.80 -4.92
CA SER A 49 -11.86 -12.76 -3.95
C SER A 49 -11.15 -11.47 -4.29
N LEU A 50 -11.65 -10.35 -3.78
CA LEU A 50 -11.14 -9.01 -4.06
C LEU A 50 -11.04 -8.23 -2.76
N SER A 51 -9.92 -7.56 -2.53
CA SER A 51 -9.69 -6.74 -1.35
C SER A 51 -9.12 -5.37 -1.70
N ILE A 52 -9.15 -4.48 -0.71
CA ILE A 52 -8.42 -3.23 -0.70
C ILE A 52 -7.31 -3.28 0.36
N SER A 53 -6.09 -2.92 -0.01
CA SER A 53 -4.96 -2.73 0.91
C SER A 53 -5.20 -1.54 1.84
N LEU A 54 -4.68 -1.59 3.06
CA LEU A 54 -4.75 -0.49 4.03
C LEU A 54 -3.51 0.42 3.98
N GLY A 55 -2.75 0.40 2.89
CA GLY A 55 -1.63 1.30 2.66
C GLY A 55 -0.47 1.04 3.62
N ASP A 56 -0.23 1.95 4.56
CA ASP A 56 0.84 1.84 5.54
C ASP A 56 0.46 1.07 6.82
N LYS A 57 -0.80 0.63 6.92
CA LYS A 57 -1.32 -0.15 8.04
C LYS A 57 -1.17 -1.64 7.78
N GLY A 58 -0.35 -2.33 8.57
CA GLY A 58 -0.01 -3.74 8.35
C GLY A 58 1.01 -4.28 9.36
N ALA A 59 1.95 -5.08 8.86
CA ALA A 59 2.98 -5.73 9.64
C ALA A 59 4.36 -5.53 9.00
N THR A 60 5.37 -5.30 9.84
CA THR A 60 6.79 -5.38 9.48
C THR A 60 7.35 -6.67 10.03
N ALA A 61 8.04 -7.44 9.19
CA ALA A 61 8.80 -8.63 9.58
C ALA A 61 10.29 -8.35 9.45
N ALA A 62 11.05 -8.71 10.49
CA ALA A 62 12.50 -8.77 10.48
C ALA A 62 12.94 -10.21 10.73
N ILE A 63 13.84 -10.73 9.89
CA ILE A 63 14.36 -12.10 9.96
C ILE A 63 15.88 -12.06 10.02
N SER A 64 16.47 -12.81 10.94
CA SER A 64 17.91 -13.04 11.04
C SER A 64 18.19 -14.49 11.44
N PRO A 65 19.45 -14.97 11.37
CA PRO A 65 19.81 -16.28 11.90
C PRO A 65 19.53 -16.34 13.41
N SER A 66 18.91 -17.43 13.88
CA SER A 66 18.74 -17.67 15.32
C SER A 66 20.09 -18.01 15.97
N SER A 67 20.29 -17.50 17.20
CA SER A 67 21.44 -17.81 18.05
C SER A 67 21.29 -19.12 18.84
N THR A 68 20.08 -19.64 18.98
CA THR A 68 19.77 -20.84 19.80
C THR A 68 19.59 -22.11 18.98
N ASN A 69 19.82 -22.05 17.66
CA ASN A 69 19.57 -23.14 16.71
C ASN A 69 18.10 -23.64 16.74
N GLN A 70 17.17 -22.76 17.10
CA GLN A 70 15.72 -23.01 17.08
C GLN A 70 14.99 -21.82 16.44
N HIS A 71 13.74 -21.99 16.03
CA HIS A 71 12.97 -20.84 15.56
C HIS A 71 12.54 -19.99 16.76
N GLU A 72 12.85 -18.69 16.71
CA GLU A 72 12.46 -17.72 17.73
C GLU A 72 11.42 -16.76 17.14
N LEU A 73 10.41 -16.41 17.93
CA LEU A 73 9.32 -15.53 17.51
C LEU A 73 9.08 -14.44 18.56
N ILE A 74 9.23 -13.19 18.12
CA ILE A 74 8.87 -11.99 18.88
C ILE A 74 7.73 -11.29 18.14
N ILE A 75 6.69 -10.88 18.86
CA ILE A 75 5.61 -10.06 18.30
C ILE A 75 5.45 -8.79 19.13
N ASN A 76 5.50 -7.62 18.49
CA ASN A 76 5.39 -6.30 19.13
C ASN A 76 6.33 -6.17 20.34
N ASN A 77 7.61 -6.52 20.17
CA ASN A 77 8.63 -6.52 21.22
C ASN A 77 8.33 -7.42 22.44
N GLN A 78 7.39 -8.35 22.32
CA GLN A 78 7.05 -9.31 23.37
C GLN A 78 7.33 -10.73 22.87
N PRO A 79 8.08 -11.55 23.62
CA PRO A 79 8.20 -12.97 23.32
C PRO A 79 6.82 -13.61 23.48
N ILE A 80 6.37 -14.34 22.45
CA ILE A 80 5.12 -15.08 22.56
C ILE A 80 5.38 -16.46 23.14
N ALA A 81 4.53 -16.88 24.09
CA ALA A 81 4.52 -18.26 24.54
C ALA A 81 4.33 -19.22 23.35
N ILE A 82 5.34 -20.08 23.12
CA ILE A 82 5.39 -21.10 22.05
C ILE A 82 4.12 -21.98 22.03
N TYR A 83 3.41 -22.06 23.17
CA TYR A 83 2.18 -22.83 23.33
C TYR A 83 0.93 -22.18 22.69
N SER A 84 0.96 -20.90 22.33
CA SER A 84 -0.19 -20.24 21.70
C SER A 84 -0.45 -20.79 20.29
N THR A 85 -1.73 -20.95 19.92
CA THR A 85 -2.11 -21.48 18.59
C THR A 85 -1.55 -20.65 17.45
N HIS A 86 -1.44 -19.32 17.63
CA HIS A 86 -0.90 -18.41 16.61
C HIS A 86 0.61 -18.59 16.42
N ALA A 87 1.38 -18.66 17.51
CA ALA A 87 2.82 -18.93 17.43
C ALA A 87 3.10 -20.28 16.75
N LYS A 88 2.38 -21.34 17.11
CA LYS A 88 2.52 -22.66 16.48
C LYS A 88 2.30 -22.61 14.96
N GLN A 89 1.35 -21.83 14.49
CA GLN A 89 1.07 -21.70 13.04
C GLN A 89 2.19 -20.96 12.30
N LEU A 90 2.73 -19.89 12.89
CA LEU A 90 3.85 -19.14 12.32
C LEU A 90 5.14 -19.97 12.31
N LEU A 91 5.45 -20.66 13.42
CA LEU A 91 6.60 -21.55 13.52
C LEU A 91 6.50 -22.71 12.53
N ALA A 92 5.34 -23.37 12.42
CA ALA A 92 5.12 -24.42 11.42
C ALA A 92 5.22 -23.91 9.97
N PHE A 93 4.97 -22.62 9.74
CA PHE A 93 5.21 -22.01 8.43
C PHE A 93 6.69 -21.80 8.16
N LEU A 94 7.46 -21.30 9.14
CA LEU A 94 8.92 -21.19 9.05
C LEU A 94 9.60 -22.55 8.87
N GLU A 95 9.08 -23.60 9.51
CA GLU A 95 9.60 -24.96 9.36
C GLU A 95 9.52 -25.48 7.92
N ALA A 96 8.59 -24.97 7.11
CA ALA A 96 8.50 -25.33 5.70
C ALA A 96 9.74 -24.90 4.90
N PHE A 97 10.54 -23.98 5.44
CA PHE A 97 11.79 -23.48 4.85
C PHE A 97 13.05 -24.16 5.43
N ASN A 98 12.91 -25.13 6.35
CA ASN A 98 14.05 -25.81 6.99
C ASN A 98 15.02 -26.52 6.02
N PHE A 99 14.57 -26.83 4.79
CA PHE A 99 15.43 -27.40 3.75
C PHE A 99 16.57 -26.44 3.30
N LEU A 100 16.52 -25.17 3.72
CA LEU A 100 17.57 -24.17 3.53
C LEU A 100 18.69 -24.27 4.58
N GLY A 101 18.52 -25.10 5.62
CA GLY A 101 19.56 -25.33 6.63
C GLY A 101 19.74 -24.21 7.66
N VAL A 102 18.79 -23.27 7.74
CA VAL A 102 18.87 -22.11 8.65
C VAL A 102 17.68 -22.10 9.61
N LYS A 103 17.95 -21.71 10.87
CA LYS A 103 16.93 -21.38 11.87
C LYS A 103 16.79 -19.87 11.99
N TYR A 104 15.56 -19.41 12.20
CA TYR A 104 15.20 -18.00 12.07
C TYR A 104 14.86 -17.40 13.43
N HIS A 105 15.42 -16.24 13.71
CA HIS A 105 14.84 -15.28 14.63
C HIS A 105 13.89 -14.38 13.85
N LEU A 106 12.59 -14.43 14.16
CA LEU A 106 11.54 -13.64 13.51
C LEU A 106 10.96 -12.63 14.49
N GLU A 107 11.05 -11.35 14.14
CA GLU A 107 10.35 -10.27 14.82
C GLU A 107 9.22 -9.73 13.94
N LEU A 108 8.00 -9.67 14.49
CA LEU A 108 6.83 -9.11 13.82
C LEU A 108 6.28 -7.91 14.58
N ASN A 109 6.23 -6.75 13.93
CA ASN A 109 5.66 -5.54 14.50
C ASN A 109 4.42 -5.09 13.71
N PHE A 110 3.32 -4.86 14.41
CA PHE A 110 2.05 -4.45 13.81
C PHE A 110 1.71 -3.02 14.22
N ASN A 111 1.35 -2.19 13.25
CA ASN A 111 0.81 -0.85 13.48
C ASN A 111 -0.72 -0.81 13.29
N ILE A 112 -1.36 -1.97 13.47
CA ILE A 112 -2.80 -2.18 13.51
C ILE A 112 -3.18 -2.98 14.77
N PRO A 113 -4.39 -2.81 15.31
CA PRO A 113 -4.85 -3.59 16.47
C PRO A 113 -4.87 -5.11 16.17
N LEU A 114 -4.03 -5.88 16.87
CA LEU A 114 -3.88 -7.34 16.68
C LEU A 114 -5.17 -8.13 16.99
N ALA A 115 -5.92 -7.65 17.98
CA ALA A 115 -7.05 -8.35 18.59
C ALA A 115 -8.39 -8.09 17.87
N ALA A 116 -8.38 -7.21 16.85
CA ALA A 116 -9.57 -6.58 16.29
C ALA A 116 -10.17 -7.29 15.07
N GLY A 117 -10.02 -8.59 14.87
CA GLY A 117 -10.60 -9.28 13.70
C GLY A 117 -10.23 -8.63 12.35
N LEU A 118 -9.18 -7.81 12.33
CA LEU A 118 -8.48 -7.32 11.16
C LEU A 118 -7.68 -8.50 10.62
N ALA A 119 -7.39 -8.52 9.33
CA ALA A 119 -6.63 -9.58 8.69
C ALA A 119 -5.14 -9.57 9.08
N SER A 120 -4.82 -9.51 10.38
CA SER A 120 -3.46 -9.50 10.94
C SER A 120 -2.65 -10.71 10.48
N SER A 121 -3.28 -11.88 10.34
CA SER A 121 -2.62 -13.04 9.73
C SER A 121 -2.30 -12.85 8.25
N ALA A 122 -3.03 -12.03 7.48
CA ALA A 122 -2.71 -11.83 6.07
C ALA A 122 -1.42 -11.01 5.90
N CYS A 123 -1.32 -9.87 6.59
CA CYS A 123 -0.11 -9.04 6.52
C CYS A 123 1.11 -9.73 7.15
N ALA A 124 0.95 -10.49 8.24
CA ALA A 124 2.06 -11.19 8.88
C ALA A 124 2.76 -12.16 7.92
N TYR A 125 2.00 -13.06 7.29
CA TYR A 125 2.58 -14.07 6.40
C TYR A 125 3.13 -13.45 5.11
N ALA A 126 2.50 -12.40 4.59
CA ALA A 126 3.04 -11.64 3.46
C ALA A 126 4.36 -10.92 3.82
N ALA A 127 4.44 -10.32 5.00
CA ALA A 127 5.67 -9.68 5.50
C ALA A 127 6.79 -10.70 5.69
N ILE A 128 6.50 -11.87 6.29
CA ILE A 128 7.48 -12.96 6.46
C ILE A 128 8.03 -13.42 5.11
N VAL A 129 7.17 -13.68 4.12
CA VAL A 129 7.64 -14.15 2.80
C VAL A 129 8.51 -13.10 2.11
N LYS A 130 8.15 -11.82 2.19
CA LYS A 130 8.98 -10.74 1.64
C LYS A 130 10.30 -10.58 2.41
N ALA A 131 10.30 -10.73 3.73
CA ALA A 131 11.49 -10.67 4.54
C ALA A 131 12.43 -11.86 4.25
N LEU A 132 11.89 -13.06 4.03
CA LEU A 132 12.66 -14.23 3.59
C LEU A 132 13.26 -14.02 2.19
N ASP A 133 12.48 -13.47 1.26
CA ASP A 133 12.96 -13.12 -0.08
C ASP A 133 14.13 -12.12 -0.04
N ASN A 134 14.07 -11.13 0.85
CA ASN A 134 15.18 -10.20 1.10
C ASN A 134 16.36 -10.89 1.79
N PHE A 135 16.09 -11.69 2.84
CA PHE A 135 17.11 -12.38 3.63
C PHE A 135 17.96 -13.34 2.78
N PHE A 136 17.37 -14.03 1.80
CA PHE A 136 18.08 -14.94 0.92
C PHE A 136 18.38 -14.37 -0.48
N GLU A 137 18.06 -13.10 -0.73
CA GLU A 137 18.19 -12.44 -2.04
C GLU A 137 17.60 -13.24 -3.21
N TRP A 138 16.44 -13.88 -3.02
CA TRP A 138 15.86 -14.72 -4.08
C TRP A 138 15.36 -13.92 -5.27
N GLN A 139 15.04 -12.63 -5.05
CA GLN A 139 14.49 -11.71 -6.05
C GLN A 139 13.25 -12.31 -6.75
N LEU A 140 12.35 -12.87 -5.95
CA LEU A 140 11.16 -13.51 -6.47
C LEU A 140 10.23 -12.50 -7.15
N ASP A 141 9.63 -12.92 -8.25
CA ASP A 141 8.55 -12.17 -8.86
C ASP A 141 7.34 -12.11 -7.92
N ARG A 142 6.47 -11.11 -8.14
CA ARG A 142 5.33 -10.86 -7.26
C ARG A 142 4.30 -12.01 -7.24
N LYS A 143 4.16 -12.77 -8.32
CA LYS A 143 3.27 -13.94 -8.37
C LYS A 143 3.83 -15.06 -7.47
N SER A 144 5.13 -15.33 -7.55
CA SER A 144 5.81 -16.29 -6.67
C SER A 144 5.70 -15.90 -5.19
N LEU A 145 5.91 -14.63 -4.84
CA LEU A 145 5.68 -14.11 -3.48
C LEU A 145 4.24 -14.32 -3.01
N SER A 146 3.27 -14.06 -3.90
CA SER A 146 1.85 -14.25 -3.62
C SER A 146 1.48 -15.71 -3.34
N ILE A 147 2.03 -16.65 -4.13
CA ILE A 147 1.83 -18.10 -3.95
C ILE A 147 2.42 -18.56 -2.61
N LEU A 148 3.66 -18.17 -2.28
CA LEU A 148 4.29 -18.53 -1.01
C LEU A 148 3.50 -17.99 0.19
N ALA A 149 3.04 -16.73 0.12
CA ALA A 149 2.21 -16.14 1.17
C ALA A 149 0.88 -16.91 1.34
N ARG A 150 0.22 -17.30 0.24
CA ARG A 150 -1.01 -18.12 0.25
C ARG A 150 -0.82 -19.41 1.03
N LEU A 151 0.31 -20.10 0.83
CA LEU A 151 0.59 -21.38 1.49
C LEU A 151 0.64 -21.24 3.02
N GLY A 152 1.04 -20.08 3.53
CA GLY A 152 0.95 -19.75 4.94
C GLY A 152 -0.47 -19.44 5.39
N SER A 153 -1.06 -18.40 4.81
CA SER A 153 -2.43 -17.97 5.04
C SER A 153 -3.07 -17.53 3.72
N GLY A 154 -4.24 -18.08 3.37
CA GLY A 154 -4.85 -17.89 2.05
C GLY A 154 -4.94 -16.42 1.62
N SER A 155 -5.52 -15.55 2.45
CA SER A 155 -5.66 -14.11 2.15
C SER A 155 -4.36 -13.30 2.21
N ALA A 156 -3.25 -13.88 2.70
CA ALA A 156 -1.94 -13.21 2.71
C ALA A 156 -1.41 -12.94 1.30
N CYS A 157 -1.82 -13.76 0.32
CA CYS A 157 -1.45 -13.58 -1.09
C CYS A 157 -1.78 -12.16 -1.61
N ARG A 158 -2.88 -11.57 -1.14
CA ARG A 158 -3.32 -10.21 -1.52
C ARG A 158 -2.53 -9.11 -0.80
N SER A 159 -2.00 -9.38 0.39
CA SER A 159 -1.18 -8.45 1.17
C SER A 159 0.24 -8.27 0.63
N VAL A 160 0.61 -8.99 -0.43
CA VAL A 160 1.86 -8.71 -1.18
C VAL A 160 1.77 -7.38 -1.93
N PHE A 161 0.56 -6.91 -2.23
CA PHE A 161 0.29 -5.76 -3.10
C PHE A 161 -0.44 -4.62 -2.38
N ASN A 162 -0.41 -3.44 -3.01
CA ASN A 162 -1.18 -2.26 -2.61
C ASN A 162 -2.38 -2.04 -3.53
N GLY A 163 -3.28 -1.12 -3.14
CA GLY A 163 -4.47 -0.78 -3.92
C GLY A 163 -5.56 -1.85 -3.84
N PHE A 164 -6.33 -2.01 -4.92
CA PHE A 164 -7.26 -3.12 -5.06
C PHE A 164 -6.51 -4.37 -5.53
N VAL A 165 -6.83 -5.53 -4.96
CA VAL A 165 -6.10 -6.76 -5.21
C VAL A 165 -7.07 -7.93 -5.34
N GLU A 166 -7.03 -8.60 -6.49
CA GLU A 166 -7.79 -9.82 -6.75
C GLU A 166 -6.93 -11.03 -6.37
N TRP A 167 -7.53 -12.04 -5.75
CA TRP A 167 -6.96 -13.39 -5.63
C TRP A 167 -7.76 -14.33 -6.50
N TYR A 168 -7.12 -14.85 -7.54
CA TYR A 168 -7.69 -15.87 -8.42
C TYR A 168 -7.79 -17.21 -7.69
N CYS A 169 -8.96 -17.86 -7.78
CA CYS A 169 -9.10 -19.17 -7.20
C CYS A 169 -8.21 -20.21 -7.88
N GLY A 170 -7.95 -20.07 -9.18
CA GLY A 170 -7.28 -21.10 -9.97
C GLY A 170 -8.09 -22.38 -10.10
N LYS A 171 -7.66 -23.23 -11.01
CA LYS A 171 -8.20 -24.54 -11.35
C LYS A 171 -7.15 -25.64 -11.19
N ASP A 172 -5.86 -25.30 -11.25
CA ASP A 172 -4.79 -26.29 -11.17
C ASP A 172 -4.80 -26.98 -9.78
N PRO A 173 -4.64 -28.32 -9.73
CA PRO A 173 -4.59 -29.06 -8.47
C PRO A 173 -3.37 -28.70 -7.60
N ASP A 174 -2.25 -28.34 -8.23
CA ASP A 174 -1.05 -27.83 -7.54
C ASP A 174 -1.20 -26.37 -7.08
N GLY A 175 -2.22 -25.67 -7.60
CA GLY A 175 -2.54 -24.30 -7.28
C GLY A 175 -1.53 -23.27 -7.78
N MET A 176 -0.72 -23.56 -8.79
CA MET A 176 0.23 -22.58 -9.35
C MET A 176 -0.47 -21.40 -10.06
N ASP A 177 -1.72 -21.58 -10.45
CA ASP A 177 -2.61 -20.55 -11.01
C ASP A 177 -3.48 -19.84 -9.96
N SER A 178 -3.37 -20.21 -8.67
CA SER A 178 -4.10 -19.58 -7.56
C SER A 178 -3.25 -18.50 -6.86
N TYR A 179 -3.13 -17.32 -7.45
CA TYR A 179 -2.30 -16.23 -6.92
C TYR A 179 -3.06 -14.91 -6.91
N ALA A 180 -2.49 -13.86 -6.33
CA ALA A 180 -3.08 -12.53 -6.33
C ALA A 180 -2.37 -11.58 -7.30
N GLU A 181 -3.14 -10.64 -7.84
CA GLU A 181 -2.69 -9.54 -8.68
C GLU A 181 -3.37 -8.22 -8.30
N PRO A 182 -2.65 -7.10 -8.38
CA PRO A 182 -3.24 -5.79 -8.17
C PRO A 182 -4.07 -5.41 -9.40
N LEU A 183 -5.19 -4.75 -9.16
CA LEU A 183 -5.88 -4.00 -10.20
C LEU A 183 -5.15 -2.68 -10.45
N VAL A 184 -5.23 -2.15 -11.67
CA VAL A 184 -4.53 -0.93 -12.08
C VAL A 184 -5.20 0.35 -11.55
N GLU A 185 -6.46 0.24 -11.16
CA GLU A 185 -7.28 1.37 -10.75
C GLU A 185 -6.88 1.93 -9.39
N ASN A 186 -6.82 3.26 -9.34
CA ASN A 186 -6.58 4.04 -8.13
C ASN A 186 -7.82 4.88 -7.78
N TRP A 187 -8.18 4.92 -6.50
CA TRP A 187 -9.32 5.68 -5.99
C TRP A 187 -8.96 6.55 -4.76
N PRO A 188 -8.25 7.69 -4.94
CA PRO A 188 -7.77 8.53 -3.84
C PRO A 188 -8.84 9.03 -2.87
N GLY A 189 -10.07 9.19 -3.34
CA GLY A 189 -11.21 9.62 -2.52
C GLY A 189 -11.88 8.51 -1.71
N LEU A 190 -11.53 7.24 -1.90
CA LEU A 190 -12.11 6.14 -1.13
C LEU A 190 -11.42 6.03 0.24
N CYS A 191 -12.23 6.01 1.30
CA CYS A 191 -11.78 5.88 2.68
C CYS A 191 -12.29 4.58 3.30
N ILE A 192 -11.51 4.04 4.23
CA ILE A 192 -11.87 2.88 5.06
C ILE A 192 -11.89 3.30 6.52
N GLY A 193 -13.03 3.18 7.19
CA GLY A 193 -13.15 3.42 8.62
C GLY A 193 -13.09 2.12 9.41
N LEU A 194 -12.18 2.00 10.39
CA LEU A 194 -12.07 0.81 11.24
C LEU A 194 -12.95 0.97 12.48
N CYS A 195 -14.12 0.35 12.48
CA CYS A 195 -15.01 0.31 13.64
C CYS A 195 -14.71 -0.96 14.46
N ILE A 196 -13.86 -0.80 15.48
CA ILE A 196 -13.40 -1.90 16.34
C ILE A 196 -14.35 -2.03 17.54
N LEU A 197 -15.20 -3.06 17.53
CA LEU A 197 -16.25 -3.29 18.52
C LEU A 197 -15.81 -4.22 19.65
N ASN A 198 -15.04 -5.26 19.30
CA ASN A 198 -14.54 -6.20 20.28
C ASN A 198 -13.13 -6.68 19.91
N GLN A 199 -12.29 -6.80 20.94
CA GLN A 199 -10.91 -7.27 20.85
C GLN A 199 -10.73 -8.64 21.51
N LYS A 200 -11.78 -9.27 22.02
CA LYS A 200 -11.69 -10.62 22.59
C LYS A 200 -11.34 -11.64 21.50
N PRO A 201 -10.57 -12.69 21.84
CA PRO A 201 -10.28 -13.78 20.92
C PRO A 201 -11.55 -14.38 20.32
N LYS A 202 -11.50 -14.73 19.03
CA LYS A 202 -12.61 -15.39 18.35
C LYS A 202 -12.88 -16.75 19.02
N THR A 203 -14.14 -17.04 19.32
CA THR A 203 -14.56 -18.35 19.83
C THR A 203 -14.31 -19.45 18.80
N VAL A 204 -14.58 -19.18 17.52
CA VAL A 204 -14.30 -20.08 16.39
C VAL A 204 -13.35 -19.41 15.39
N SER A 205 -12.23 -20.06 15.08
CA SER A 205 -11.28 -19.56 14.08
C SER A 205 -11.91 -19.51 12.68
N SER A 206 -11.47 -18.59 11.83
CA SER A 206 -11.98 -18.49 10.46
C SER A 206 -11.72 -19.77 9.64
N ARG A 207 -10.61 -20.49 9.90
CA ARG A 207 -10.31 -21.77 9.24
C ARG A 207 -11.36 -22.83 9.57
N GLU A 208 -11.73 -22.95 10.84
CA GLU A 208 -12.78 -23.87 11.27
C GLU A 208 -14.16 -23.41 10.79
N GLY A 209 -14.45 -22.11 10.91
CA GLY A 209 -15.72 -21.53 10.48
C GLY A 209 -16.00 -21.77 9.00
N MET A 210 -15.01 -21.55 8.13
CA MET A 210 -15.10 -21.85 6.71
C MET A 210 -15.35 -23.32 6.44
N ARG A 211 -14.60 -24.21 7.10
CA ARG A 211 -14.76 -25.66 6.95
C ARG A 211 -16.18 -26.08 7.29
N ARG A 212 -16.66 -25.69 8.48
CA ARG A 212 -18.01 -26.01 8.94
C ARG A 212 -19.07 -25.48 7.98
N THR A 213 -18.94 -24.22 7.55
CA THR A 213 -19.90 -23.61 6.62
C THR A 213 -20.00 -24.41 5.31
N VAL A 214 -18.85 -24.76 4.71
CA VAL A 214 -18.83 -25.57 3.48
C VAL A 214 -19.50 -26.93 3.69
N THR A 215 -19.27 -27.56 4.84
CA THR A 215 -19.74 -28.93 5.09
C THR A 215 -21.19 -29.03 5.53
N THR A 216 -21.73 -28.03 6.24
CA THR A 216 -23.03 -28.17 6.92
C THR A 216 -24.04 -27.08 6.60
N SER A 217 -23.66 -25.99 5.93
CA SER A 217 -24.61 -24.93 5.61
C SER A 217 -25.39 -25.27 4.33
N PRO A 218 -26.74 -25.37 4.39
CA PRO A 218 -27.56 -25.60 3.21
C PRO A 218 -27.51 -24.41 2.23
N LEU A 219 -27.15 -23.21 2.71
CA LEU A 219 -27.03 -22.01 1.89
C LEU A 219 -25.70 -21.90 1.13
N TYR A 220 -24.72 -22.75 1.46
CA TYR A 220 -23.38 -22.64 0.86
C TYR A 220 -23.37 -23.02 -0.64
N SER A 221 -24.29 -23.85 -1.12
CA SER A 221 -24.37 -24.23 -2.54
C SER A 221 -24.56 -23.03 -3.48
N ALA A 222 -25.30 -22.01 -3.02
CA ALA A 222 -25.53 -20.77 -3.77
C ALA A 222 -24.40 -19.73 -3.61
N TRP A 223 -23.50 -19.91 -2.64
CA TRP A 223 -22.44 -18.95 -2.34
C TRP A 223 -21.46 -18.74 -3.50
N PRO A 224 -20.92 -19.78 -4.17
CA PRO A 224 -19.96 -19.58 -5.24
C PRO A 224 -20.48 -18.74 -6.40
N GLU A 225 -21.72 -18.98 -6.83
CA GLU A 225 -22.35 -18.22 -7.90
C GLU A 225 -22.52 -16.74 -7.51
N LYS A 226 -23.03 -16.48 -6.31
CA LYS A 226 -23.16 -15.11 -5.80
C LYS A 226 -21.81 -14.41 -5.70
N ALA A 227 -20.79 -15.06 -5.16
CA ALA A 227 -19.46 -14.47 -5.02
C ALA A 227 -18.83 -14.12 -6.38
N ASN A 228 -18.98 -14.98 -7.40
CA ASN A 228 -18.47 -14.69 -8.74
C ASN A 228 -19.22 -13.53 -9.43
N ARG A 229 -20.54 -13.45 -9.26
CA ARG A 229 -21.35 -12.32 -9.75
C ARG A 229 -20.94 -11.01 -9.07
N ASP A 230 -20.82 -11.03 -7.74
CA ASP A 230 -20.44 -9.86 -6.95
C ASP A 230 -19.02 -9.39 -7.27
N LEU A 231 -18.07 -10.31 -7.49
CA LEU A 231 -16.72 -9.99 -7.95
C LEU A 231 -16.75 -9.22 -9.28
N THR A 232 -17.57 -9.67 -10.24
CA THR A 232 -17.74 -9.00 -11.53
C THR A 232 -18.31 -7.58 -11.35
N GLN A 233 -19.32 -7.42 -10.49
CA GLN A 233 -19.90 -6.10 -10.19
C GLN A 233 -18.90 -5.18 -9.48
N LEU A 234 -18.11 -5.70 -8.54
CA LEU A 234 -17.09 -4.91 -7.85
C LEU A 234 -16.00 -4.43 -8.80
N LYS A 235 -15.51 -5.27 -9.73
CA LYS A 235 -14.55 -4.86 -10.75
C LYS A 235 -15.13 -3.76 -11.65
N LYS A 236 -16.40 -3.90 -12.07
CA LYS A 236 -17.11 -2.87 -12.83
C LYS A 236 -17.23 -1.56 -12.04
N ALA A 237 -17.55 -1.63 -10.75
CA ALA A 237 -17.67 -0.47 -9.87
C ALA A 237 -16.34 0.27 -9.71
N ILE A 238 -15.25 -0.48 -9.52
CA ILE A 238 -13.89 0.07 -9.40
C ILE A 238 -13.46 0.76 -10.70
N ALA A 239 -13.62 0.09 -11.84
CA ALA A 239 -13.28 0.65 -13.16
C ALA A 239 -14.01 1.97 -13.45
N LYS A 240 -15.28 2.08 -13.02
CA LYS A 240 -16.11 3.27 -13.23
C LYS A 240 -16.09 4.27 -12.08
N LYS A 241 -15.40 3.97 -10.98
CA LYS A 241 -15.47 4.70 -9.71
C LYS A 241 -16.93 4.93 -9.23
N ASP A 242 -17.77 3.93 -9.45
CA ASP A 242 -19.16 3.90 -9.00
C ASP A 242 -19.21 3.45 -7.53
N PHE A 243 -19.20 4.43 -6.63
CA PHE A 243 -19.14 4.15 -5.19
C PHE A 243 -20.40 3.44 -4.68
N ASN A 244 -21.56 3.78 -5.24
CA ASN A 244 -22.83 3.17 -4.87
C ASN A 244 -22.83 1.67 -5.15
N LEU A 245 -22.44 1.29 -6.38
CA LEU A 245 -22.35 -0.10 -6.79
C LEU A 245 -21.29 -0.85 -5.97
N LEU A 246 -20.13 -0.24 -5.72
CA LEU A 246 -19.07 -0.84 -4.90
C LEU A 246 -19.58 -1.15 -3.49
N GLY A 247 -20.17 -0.16 -2.85
CA GLY A 247 -20.65 -0.25 -1.47
C GLY A 247 -21.78 -1.26 -1.30
N ARG A 248 -22.83 -1.19 -2.13
CA ARG A 248 -23.95 -2.14 -2.10
C ARG A 248 -23.49 -3.57 -2.33
N THR A 249 -22.59 -3.77 -3.28
CA THR A 249 -22.09 -5.11 -3.62
C THR A 249 -21.23 -5.67 -2.50
N ALA A 250 -20.29 -4.89 -1.95
CA ALA A 250 -19.42 -5.35 -0.85
C ALA A 250 -20.21 -5.66 0.44
N GLU A 251 -21.23 -4.85 0.75
CA GLU A 251 -22.11 -5.04 1.90
C GLU A 251 -22.98 -6.30 1.72
N SER A 252 -23.65 -6.44 0.57
CA SER A 252 -24.45 -7.61 0.23
C SER A 252 -23.62 -8.90 0.24
N ASN A 253 -22.40 -8.85 -0.28
CA ASN A 253 -21.49 -9.99 -0.30
C ASN A 253 -21.08 -10.41 1.11
N ALA A 254 -20.76 -9.46 1.99
CA ALA A 254 -20.44 -9.73 3.39
C ALA A 254 -21.65 -10.33 4.14
N LEU A 255 -22.84 -9.73 4.01
CA LEU A 255 -24.06 -10.22 4.65
C LEU A 255 -24.41 -11.64 4.19
N ALA A 256 -24.30 -11.93 2.90
CA ALA A 256 -24.53 -13.28 2.38
C ALA A 256 -23.51 -14.29 2.92
N MET A 257 -22.23 -13.90 3.05
CA MET A 257 -21.23 -14.76 3.69
C MET A 257 -21.65 -15.10 5.13
N HIS A 258 -22.06 -14.11 5.93
CA HIS A 258 -22.53 -14.34 7.31
C HIS A 258 -23.84 -15.14 7.38
N ALA A 259 -24.74 -14.99 6.40
CA ALA A 259 -25.94 -15.82 6.31
C ALA A 259 -25.59 -17.31 6.12
N THR A 260 -24.59 -17.64 5.29
CA THR A 260 -24.12 -19.03 5.17
C THR A 260 -23.57 -19.56 6.49
N MET A 261 -22.88 -18.73 7.27
CA MET A 261 -22.35 -19.11 8.58
C MET A 261 -23.46 -19.38 9.59
N LEU A 262 -24.50 -18.53 9.61
CA LEU A 262 -25.64 -18.68 10.50
C LEU A 262 -26.43 -19.97 10.21
N ALA A 263 -26.54 -20.33 8.93
CA ALA A 263 -27.22 -21.55 8.48
C ALA A 263 -26.36 -22.83 8.64
N ALA A 264 -25.08 -22.72 9.00
CA ALA A 264 -24.25 -23.89 9.29
C ALA A 264 -24.68 -24.58 10.59
N TRP A 265 -24.29 -25.84 10.78
CA TRP A 265 -24.53 -26.57 12.02
C TRP A 265 -23.22 -27.14 12.63
N PRO A 266 -22.95 -26.91 13.93
CA PRO A 266 -23.60 -25.92 14.80
C PRO A 266 -23.43 -24.49 14.26
N PRO A 267 -24.37 -23.56 14.55
CA PRO A 267 -24.38 -22.22 13.96
C PRO A 267 -23.12 -21.43 14.29
N LEU A 268 -22.74 -20.56 13.37
CA LEU A 268 -21.61 -19.66 13.50
C LEU A 268 -22.12 -18.22 13.46
N LEU A 269 -22.01 -17.53 14.60
CA LEU A 269 -22.39 -16.13 14.73
C LEU A 269 -21.16 -15.32 15.16
N TYR A 270 -20.61 -14.55 14.21
CA TYR A 270 -19.52 -13.61 14.51
C TYR A 270 -20.02 -12.23 14.90
N SER A 271 -21.21 -11.85 14.46
CA SER A 271 -21.83 -10.58 14.81
C SER A 271 -22.27 -10.57 16.27
N SER A 272 -21.87 -9.53 17.00
CA SER A 272 -22.36 -9.23 18.35
C SER A 272 -23.57 -8.30 18.29
N PRO A 273 -24.29 -8.07 19.40
CA PRO A 273 -25.35 -7.05 19.45
C PRO A 273 -24.86 -5.68 18.98
N GLU A 274 -23.65 -5.27 19.36
CA GLU A 274 -23.03 -4.00 18.94
C GLU A 274 -22.77 -3.97 17.43
N THR A 275 -22.44 -5.13 16.85
CA THR A 275 -22.28 -5.27 15.39
C THR A 275 -23.57 -4.90 14.68
N ILE A 276 -24.70 -5.40 15.18
CA ILE A 276 -26.03 -5.14 14.62
C ILE A 276 -26.42 -3.66 14.82
N THR A 277 -26.18 -3.09 16.00
CA THR A 277 -26.40 -1.65 16.27
C THR A 277 -25.65 -0.77 15.28
N VAL A 278 -24.39 -1.10 14.97
CA VAL A 278 -23.59 -0.36 13.98
C VAL A 278 -24.16 -0.50 12.58
N MET A 279 -24.58 -1.70 12.15
CA MET A 279 -25.22 -1.88 10.84
C MET A 279 -26.49 -1.03 10.70
N GLN A 280 -27.35 -1.03 11.72
CA GLN A 280 -28.56 -0.22 11.75
C GLN A 280 -28.25 1.27 11.66
N LYS A 281 -27.26 1.75 12.43
CA LYS A 281 -26.79 3.14 12.36
C LYS A 281 -26.33 3.52 10.96
N ILE A 282 -25.58 2.64 10.28
CA ILE A 282 -25.09 2.89 8.91
C ILE A 282 -26.27 3.00 7.93
N TRP A 283 -27.28 2.13 8.05
CA TRP A 283 -28.47 2.21 7.21
C TRP A 283 -29.26 3.50 7.45
N SER A 284 -29.47 3.92 8.70
CA SER A 284 -30.12 5.19 9.01
C SER A 284 -29.33 6.40 8.49
N LEU A 285 -28.00 6.39 8.57
CA LEU A 285 -27.16 7.44 7.98
C LEU A 285 -27.30 7.50 6.46
N ARG A 286 -27.43 6.34 5.81
CA ARG A 286 -27.66 6.24 4.35
C ARG A 286 -29.01 6.80 3.95
N GLU A 287 -30.06 6.49 4.71
CA GLU A 287 -31.40 7.05 4.53
C GLU A 287 -31.42 8.58 4.72
N ALA A 288 -30.62 9.09 5.66
CA ALA A 288 -30.42 10.52 5.89
C ALA A 288 -29.48 11.21 4.85
N GLY A 289 -29.09 10.52 3.77
CA GLY A 289 -28.33 11.10 2.66
C GLY A 289 -26.81 11.09 2.83
N THR A 290 -26.26 10.37 3.81
CA THR A 290 -24.82 10.12 3.89
C THR A 290 -24.48 8.84 3.16
N GLU A 291 -23.79 8.91 2.02
CA GLU A 291 -23.42 7.71 1.28
C GLU A 291 -22.29 6.95 2.01
N ILE A 292 -22.69 5.91 2.76
CA ILE A 292 -21.81 5.03 3.54
C ILE A 292 -22.27 3.58 3.41
N TYR A 293 -21.32 2.66 3.36
CA TYR A 293 -21.52 1.21 3.33
C TYR A 293 -20.61 0.52 4.33
N PHE A 294 -20.80 -0.79 4.52
CA PHE A 294 -19.87 -1.57 5.31
C PHE A 294 -19.48 -2.90 4.67
N THR A 295 -18.41 -3.46 5.20
CA THR A 295 -18.09 -4.86 5.03
C THR A 295 -17.65 -5.48 6.35
N GLN A 296 -17.86 -6.79 6.50
CA GLN A 296 -17.55 -7.53 7.71
C GLN A 296 -16.80 -8.81 7.36
N ASP A 297 -15.72 -9.10 8.09
CA ASP A 297 -14.99 -10.36 7.95
C ASP A 297 -15.49 -11.39 8.98
N ALA A 298 -14.75 -12.47 9.20
CA ALA A 298 -15.07 -13.47 10.23
C ALA A 298 -14.74 -12.95 11.64
N GLY A 299 -15.54 -12.00 12.12
CA GLY A 299 -15.47 -11.38 13.45
C GLY A 299 -16.52 -10.26 13.59
N PRO A 300 -16.63 -9.64 14.78
CA PRO A 300 -17.66 -8.64 15.05
C PRO A 300 -17.35 -7.28 14.40
N ASN A 301 -16.09 -7.01 14.09
CA ASN A 301 -15.67 -5.66 13.71
C ASN A 301 -16.07 -5.30 12.27
N ILE A 302 -16.56 -4.07 12.15
CA ILE A 302 -17.14 -3.50 10.94
C ILE A 302 -16.13 -2.56 10.30
N LYS A 303 -16.00 -2.63 8.97
CA LYS A 303 -15.19 -1.70 8.19
C LYS A 303 -16.13 -0.85 7.36
N LEU A 304 -16.11 0.46 7.61
CA LEU A 304 -16.91 1.43 6.87
C LEU A 304 -16.24 1.73 5.53
N LEU A 305 -17.04 1.80 4.48
CA LEU A 305 -16.67 2.27 3.15
C LEU A 305 -17.37 3.60 2.95
N PHE A 306 -16.63 4.65 2.63
CA PHE A 306 -17.18 5.99 2.34
C PHE A 306 -16.20 6.78 1.49
N LEU A 307 -16.68 7.85 0.84
CA LEU A 307 -15.82 8.80 0.14
C LEU A 307 -15.35 9.90 1.10
N GLU A 308 -14.18 10.47 0.84
CA GLU A 308 -13.57 11.57 1.61
C GLU A 308 -14.54 12.74 1.84
N SER A 309 -15.43 13.02 0.89
CA SER A 309 -16.47 14.05 1.01
C SER A 309 -17.41 13.85 2.22
N ASN A 310 -17.59 12.61 2.69
CA ASN A 310 -18.40 12.28 3.85
C ASN A 310 -17.58 12.18 5.16
N LYS A 311 -16.26 12.37 5.12
CA LYS A 311 -15.35 12.13 6.26
C LYS A 311 -15.76 12.84 7.55
N GLU A 312 -16.13 14.11 7.48
CA GLU A 312 -16.52 14.86 8.67
C GLU A 312 -17.84 14.36 9.27
N LYS A 313 -18.83 14.01 8.43
CA LYS A 313 -20.08 13.35 8.88
C LYS A 313 -19.80 11.99 9.53
N ILE A 314 -18.85 11.23 8.98
CA ILE A 314 -18.43 9.94 9.55
C ILE A 314 -17.76 10.13 10.91
N LYS A 315 -16.86 11.11 11.08
CA LYS A 315 -16.24 11.41 12.38
C LYS A 315 -17.26 11.86 13.42
N GLN A 316 -18.23 12.69 13.03
CA GLN A 316 -19.32 13.09 13.94
C GLN A 316 -20.15 11.87 14.39
N SER A 317 -20.42 10.95 13.46
CA SER A 317 -21.21 9.74 13.75
C SER A 317 -20.41 8.65 14.47
N PHE A 318 -19.10 8.56 14.25
CA PHE A 318 -18.21 7.57 14.82
C PHE A 318 -16.94 8.27 15.34
N PRO A 319 -16.98 8.91 16.52
CA PRO A 319 -15.90 9.79 16.99
C PRO A 319 -14.53 9.11 17.14
N GLU A 320 -14.53 7.83 17.52
CA GLU A 320 -13.30 7.05 17.76
C GLU A 320 -12.81 6.29 16.52
N ILE A 321 -13.42 6.53 15.35
CA ILE A 321 -13.10 5.74 14.17
C ILE A 321 -11.72 6.09 13.61
N GLU A 322 -10.89 5.07 13.40
CA GLU A 322 -9.65 5.23 12.64
C GLU A 322 -9.99 5.25 11.15
N ILE A 323 -9.68 6.35 10.47
CA ILE A 323 -9.93 6.53 9.03
C ILE A 323 -8.63 6.35 8.26
N ILE A 324 -8.63 5.37 7.36
CA ILE A 324 -7.54 5.06 6.47
C ILE A 324 -7.89 5.55 5.06
N SER A 325 -6.90 6.12 4.37
CA SER A 325 -6.99 6.49 2.96
C SER A 325 -6.07 5.57 2.14
N PRO A 326 -6.54 4.39 1.71
CA PRO A 326 -5.72 3.34 1.06
C PRO A 326 -4.82 3.78 -0.09
N PHE A 327 -5.23 4.85 -0.76
CA PHE A 327 -4.62 5.37 -1.98
C PHE A 327 -3.87 6.69 -1.78
N LYS A 328 -3.86 7.22 -0.55
CA LYS A 328 -3.04 8.37 -0.15
C LYS A 328 -1.89 7.81 0.67
N THR A 329 -0.76 7.56 0.03
CA THR A 329 0.39 6.89 0.66
C THR A 329 0.96 7.75 1.79
N SER A 330 1.01 7.24 3.02
CA SER A 330 1.69 7.96 4.13
C SER A 330 3.21 8.03 3.95
N ARG A 331 3.81 7.13 3.16
CA ARG A 331 5.24 7.19 2.81
C ARG A 331 5.58 8.36 1.88
N GLU A 332 4.64 8.81 1.07
CA GLU A 332 4.77 10.05 0.27
C GLU A 332 4.49 11.30 1.11
N GLN A 333 3.93 11.12 2.30
CA GLN A 333 3.78 12.13 3.33
C GLN A 333 4.89 12.05 4.38
N ARG A 334 6.03 11.43 4.09
CA ARG A 334 7.20 11.49 4.98
C ARG A 334 8.43 11.95 4.24
N VAL A 335 9.24 12.74 4.91
CA VAL A 335 10.51 13.26 4.41
C VAL A 335 11.66 12.76 5.27
N VAL A 336 12.85 12.66 4.68
CA VAL A 336 14.07 12.31 5.39
C VAL A 336 14.65 13.59 6.01
N LEU A 337 14.68 13.66 7.35
CA LEU A 337 15.32 14.77 8.05
C LEU A 337 16.84 14.62 7.94
N VAL A 338 17.54 15.73 7.67
CA VAL A 338 19.00 15.75 7.49
C VAL A 338 19.63 16.92 8.23
N ASP A 339 20.94 16.81 8.47
CA ASP A 339 21.76 17.95 8.89
C ASP A 339 22.30 18.75 7.68
N GLU A 340 23.04 19.82 7.96
CA GLU A 340 23.67 20.70 6.96
C GLU A 340 24.69 20.00 6.04
N ASN A 341 25.07 18.75 6.34
CA ASN A 341 25.99 17.93 5.55
C ASN A 341 25.28 16.74 4.88
N ASP A 342 23.96 16.82 4.73
CA ASP A 342 23.10 15.77 4.17
C ASP A 342 23.19 14.43 4.91
N ARG A 343 23.47 14.44 6.22
CA ARG A 343 23.45 13.21 7.04
C ARG A 343 22.06 13.00 7.62
N ARG A 344 21.52 11.79 7.43
CA ARG A 344 20.18 11.43 7.92
C ARG A 344 20.10 11.54 9.45
N LEU A 345 19.15 12.34 9.93
CA LEU A 345 18.79 12.46 11.35
C LEU A 345 17.54 11.65 11.71
N GLY A 346 16.64 11.43 10.75
CA GLY A 346 15.39 10.72 11.02
C GLY A 346 14.40 10.79 9.85
N ILE A 347 13.12 10.55 10.16
CA ILE A 347 12.00 10.72 9.24
C ILE A 347 10.89 11.49 9.95
N GLU A 348 10.17 12.34 9.22
CA GLU A 348 9.07 13.13 9.76
C GLU A 348 7.91 13.19 8.76
N GLU A 349 6.70 13.42 9.24
CA GLU A 349 5.56 13.72 8.36
C GLU A 349 5.82 15.02 7.57
N LYS A 350 5.55 15.00 6.28
CA LYS A 350 5.92 16.03 5.31
C LYS A 350 5.33 17.38 5.69
N ILE A 351 4.02 17.46 5.92
CA ILE A 351 3.35 18.72 6.26
C ILE A 351 3.85 19.24 7.60
N LYS A 352 4.09 18.37 8.58
CA LYS A 352 4.71 18.74 9.86
C LYS A 352 6.12 19.28 9.69
N ALA A 353 6.96 18.64 8.87
CA ALA A 353 8.31 19.13 8.57
C ALA A 353 8.28 20.54 7.96
N HIS A 354 7.34 20.80 7.02
CA HIS A 354 7.17 22.12 6.42
C HIS A 354 6.58 23.15 7.40
N ARG A 355 5.68 22.74 8.29
CA ARG A 355 5.10 23.63 9.32
C ARG A 355 6.15 24.02 10.37
N GLU A 356 7.02 23.09 10.75
CA GLU A 356 8.06 23.29 11.75
C GLU A 356 9.39 23.79 11.14
N GLY A 357 9.47 23.93 9.81
CA GLY A 357 10.67 24.37 9.09
C GLY A 357 11.87 23.44 9.29
N LYS A 358 11.64 22.13 9.44
CA LYS A 358 12.73 21.16 9.65
C LYS A 358 13.51 20.93 8.36
N LEU A 359 14.84 20.94 8.45
CA LEU A 359 15.72 20.62 7.33
C LEU A 359 15.48 19.17 6.88
N HIS A 360 15.18 19.00 5.60
CA HIS A 360 14.89 17.69 5.01
C HIS A 360 15.41 17.56 3.57
N ARG A 361 15.68 16.34 3.14
CA ARG A 361 16.22 16.06 1.80
C ARG A 361 15.15 16.20 0.72
N ALA A 362 15.50 16.86 -0.38
CA ALA A 362 14.67 17.06 -1.56
C ALA A 362 15.49 16.86 -2.85
N PHE A 363 14.82 16.92 -4.01
CA PHE A 363 15.47 16.93 -5.30
C PHE A 363 14.72 17.78 -6.34
N SER A 364 15.49 18.35 -7.25
CA SER A 364 15.01 19.11 -8.41
C SER A 364 15.53 18.52 -9.72
N VAL A 365 14.62 18.10 -10.60
CA VAL A 365 14.94 17.51 -11.92
C VAL A 365 14.79 18.54 -13.04
N PHE A 366 15.76 18.56 -13.95
CA PHE A 366 15.78 19.38 -15.17
C PHE A 366 15.99 18.50 -16.40
N ILE A 367 15.03 18.50 -17.32
CA ILE A 367 15.11 17.77 -18.59
C ILE A 367 15.42 18.73 -19.73
N PHE A 368 16.54 18.47 -20.38
CA PHE A 368 16.99 19.25 -21.53
C PHE A 368 16.74 18.53 -22.84
N SER A 369 16.50 19.31 -23.88
CA SER A 369 16.49 18.86 -25.26
C SER A 369 17.37 19.78 -26.08
N ARG A 370 18.01 19.25 -27.12
CA ARG A 370 18.85 20.04 -28.03
C ARG A 370 18.16 20.18 -29.37
N LYS A 371 17.74 21.39 -29.72
CA LYS A 371 17.10 21.70 -31.01
C LYS A 371 17.79 22.86 -31.67
N ASN A 372 18.06 22.75 -32.97
CA ASN A 372 18.74 23.78 -33.76
C ASN A 372 20.05 24.26 -33.12
N ASN A 373 20.84 23.34 -32.57
CA ASN A 373 22.08 23.60 -31.82
C ASN A 373 21.93 24.41 -30.52
N GLU A 374 20.72 24.64 -30.04
CA GLU A 374 20.45 25.34 -28.78
C GLU A 374 19.84 24.40 -27.72
N TRP A 375 20.21 24.62 -26.46
CA TRP A 375 19.62 23.92 -25.32
C TRP A 375 18.27 24.52 -24.95
N GLN A 376 17.25 23.66 -24.86
CA GLN A 376 15.92 23.97 -24.36
C GLN A 376 15.66 23.20 -23.07
N LEU A 377 15.00 23.84 -22.11
CA LEU A 377 14.58 23.26 -20.85
C LEU A 377 13.07 23.02 -20.86
N LEU A 378 12.64 21.86 -20.38
CA LEU A 378 11.24 21.55 -20.11
C LEU A 378 10.83 22.14 -18.76
N LEU A 379 9.94 23.13 -18.78
CA LEU A 379 9.30 23.67 -17.59
C LEU A 379 7.90 23.10 -17.40
N GLN A 380 7.47 23.04 -16.14
CA GLN A 380 6.09 22.78 -15.78
C GLN A 380 5.49 23.97 -15.02
N GLN A 381 4.19 24.20 -15.22
CA GLN A 381 3.38 25.05 -14.38
C GLN A 381 2.64 24.17 -13.37
N ARG A 382 2.86 24.41 -12.08
CA ARG A 382 2.28 23.62 -10.99
C ARG A 382 0.75 23.74 -10.99
N HIS A 383 0.04 22.64 -10.74
CA HIS A 383 -1.42 22.65 -10.60
C HIS A 383 -1.85 23.65 -9.51
N PRO A 384 -2.96 24.41 -9.66
CA PRO A 384 -3.33 25.46 -8.71
C PRO A 384 -3.71 24.89 -7.33
N GLU A 385 -4.19 23.65 -7.27
CA GLU A 385 -4.56 22.95 -6.04
C GLU A 385 -3.36 22.40 -5.23
N LYS A 386 -2.12 22.62 -5.69
CA LYS A 386 -0.94 22.26 -4.89
C LYS A 386 -0.97 23.03 -3.57
N TYR A 387 -0.75 22.33 -2.47
CA TYR A 387 -0.86 22.86 -1.10
C TYR A 387 0.09 24.03 -0.79
N HIS A 388 1.17 24.21 -1.57
CA HIS A 388 1.92 25.46 -1.70
C HIS A 388 2.45 25.65 -3.13
N SER A 389 2.80 26.90 -3.45
CA SER A 389 3.40 27.30 -4.74
C SER A 389 2.57 26.86 -5.96
N GLY A 390 1.25 26.74 -5.84
CA GLY A 390 0.34 26.38 -6.94
C GLY A 390 0.29 27.49 -8.00
N GLY A 391 0.22 27.11 -9.27
CA GLY A 391 0.15 28.05 -10.40
C GLY A 391 1.49 28.64 -10.87
N LEU A 392 2.56 28.48 -10.10
CA LEU A 392 3.90 28.97 -10.47
C LEU A 392 4.60 28.04 -11.48
N TRP A 393 5.45 28.62 -12.33
CA TRP A 393 6.36 27.89 -13.21
C TRP A 393 7.57 27.39 -12.42
N THR A 394 8.08 26.22 -12.79
CA THR A 394 9.20 25.57 -12.10
C THR A 394 9.97 24.62 -13.03
N ASN A 395 11.00 23.96 -12.48
CA ASN A 395 11.79 22.94 -13.15
C ASN A 395 10.94 21.72 -13.54
N THR A 396 11.47 20.78 -14.33
CA THR A 396 10.67 19.72 -14.94
C THR A 396 9.84 18.92 -13.94
N CYS A 397 10.43 18.53 -12.80
CA CYS A 397 9.70 18.04 -11.63
C CYS A 397 10.57 18.15 -10.36
N CYS A 398 9.94 18.26 -9.18
CA CYS A 398 10.63 18.26 -7.89
C CYS A 398 9.85 17.43 -6.85
N SER A 399 10.56 16.83 -5.90
CA SER A 399 9.93 16.08 -4.81
C SER A 399 10.93 15.71 -3.70
N HIS A 400 10.53 14.78 -2.85
CA HIS A 400 11.32 14.23 -1.76
C HIS A 400 11.59 12.74 -2.03
N PRO A 401 12.78 12.21 -1.72
CA PRO A 401 13.01 10.78 -1.72
C PRO A 401 12.16 10.12 -0.62
N ARG A 402 11.61 8.94 -0.89
CA ARG A 402 11.00 8.12 0.15
C ARG A 402 12.09 7.67 1.14
N PRO A 403 11.74 7.32 2.40
CA PRO A 403 12.70 6.73 3.31
C PRO A 403 13.41 5.53 2.68
N ASP A 404 14.74 5.54 2.74
CA ASP A 404 15.64 4.51 2.19
C ASP A 404 15.64 4.39 0.64
N GLU A 405 15.04 5.36 -0.06
CA GLU A 405 15.10 5.48 -1.52
C GLU A 405 16.33 6.29 -1.95
N ASP A 406 17.04 5.79 -2.97
CA ASP A 406 18.13 6.53 -3.61
C ASP A 406 17.60 7.78 -4.33
N ILE A 407 18.38 8.86 -4.34
CA ILE A 407 17.94 10.17 -4.83
C ILE A 407 17.70 10.19 -6.35
N VAL A 408 18.54 9.48 -7.11
CA VAL A 408 18.40 9.39 -8.57
C VAL A 408 17.17 8.56 -8.90
N THR A 409 17.02 7.41 -8.23
CA THR A 409 15.85 6.54 -8.35
C THR A 409 14.54 7.29 -8.01
N ALA A 410 14.56 8.12 -6.97
CA ALA A 410 13.42 8.96 -6.58
C ALA A 410 13.08 10.00 -7.66
N GLY A 411 14.11 10.63 -8.25
CA GLY A 411 13.97 11.57 -9.36
C GLY A 411 13.36 10.93 -10.60
N GLU A 412 13.87 9.77 -11.02
CA GLU A 412 13.37 9.02 -12.18
C GLU A 412 11.93 8.59 -11.98
N ARG A 413 11.61 8.09 -10.78
CA ARG A 413 10.24 7.76 -10.41
C ARG A 413 9.32 8.97 -10.53
N ARG A 414 9.69 10.11 -9.94
CA ARG A 414 8.83 11.30 -9.94
C ARG A 414 8.67 11.87 -11.34
N LEU A 415 9.74 11.89 -12.13
CA LEU A 415 9.70 12.31 -13.52
C LEU A 415 8.67 11.49 -14.30
N PHE A 416 8.69 10.17 -14.14
CA PHE A 416 7.71 9.29 -14.78
C PHE A 416 6.28 9.54 -14.29
N GLU A 417 6.08 9.71 -12.97
CA GLU A 417 4.76 9.98 -12.37
C GLU A 417 4.13 11.30 -12.87
N GLU A 418 4.93 12.35 -13.06
CA GLU A 418 4.44 13.67 -13.46
C GLU A 418 4.37 13.86 -14.98
N THR A 419 5.35 13.34 -15.73
CA THR A 419 5.53 13.66 -17.16
C THR A 419 5.44 12.47 -18.11
N GLY A 420 5.37 11.24 -17.57
CA GLY A 420 5.42 10.00 -18.37
C GLY A 420 6.81 9.67 -18.94
N LEU A 421 7.80 10.54 -18.78
CA LEU A 421 9.16 10.34 -19.28
C LEU A 421 9.92 9.27 -18.48
N LYS A 422 10.63 8.38 -19.17
CA LYS A 422 11.53 7.38 -18.59
C LYS A 422 12.97 7.66 -19.04
N ILE A 423 13.61 8.59 -18.36
CA ILE A 423 14.94 9.10 -18.73
C ILE A 423 15.89 8.80 -17.57
N PRO A 424 17.08 8.20 -17.82
CA PRO A 424 18.11 8.08 -16.82
C PRO A 424 18.57 9.45 -16.32
N LEU A 425 18.61 9.65 -15.00
CA LEU A 425 19.01 10.93 -14.41
C LEU A 425 20.44 10.90 -13.87
N LYS A 426 21.10 12.07 -13.90
CA LYS A 426 22.41 12.28 -13.31
C LYS A 426 22.37 13.42 -12.30
N ARG A 427 22.92 13.21 -11.10
CA ARG A 427 23.15 14.27 -10.12
C ARG A 427 24.31 15.17 -10.54
N VAL A 428 24.09 16.48 -10.50
CA VAL A 428 25.06 17.50 -10.96
C VAL A 428 25.44 18.53 -9.90
N GLY A 429 24.71 18.55 -8.78
CA GLY A 429 25.06 19.36 -7.63
C GLY A 429 23.97 19.32 -6.57
N GLU A 430 24.11 20.19 -5.59
CA GLU A 430 23.19 20.33 -4.47
C GLU A 430 23.28 21.73 -3.88
N PHE A 431 22.25 22.12 -3.16
CA PHE A 431 22.19 23.38 -2.42
C PHE A 431 21.19 23.28 -1.28
N HIS A 432 21.31 24.22 -0.34
CA HIS A 432 20.37 24.39 0.75
C HIS A 432 19.66 25.72 0.57
N TYR A 433 18.34 25.72 0.72
CA TYR A 433 17.55 26.94 0.74
C TYR A 433 16.49 26.91 1.84
N THR A 434 16.05 28.10 2.24
CA THR A 434 14.89 28.29 3.11
C THR A 434 13.96 29.33 2.51
N ALA A 435 12.67 28.99 2.36
CA ALA A 435 11.67 29.88 1.79
C ALA A 435 10.30 29.74 2.49
N THR A 436 9.57 30.84 2.63
CA THR A 436 8.16 30.79 3.06
C THR A 436 7.28 30.62 1.83
N VAL A 437 6.47 29.56 1.78
CA VAL A 437 5.72 29.16 0.58
C VAL A 437 4.20 29.34 0.70
N GLY A 438 3.76 30.18 1.65
CA GLY A 438 2.35 30.41 1.96
C GLY A 438 1.77 29.34 2.90
N ASN A 439 0.52 29.52 3.31
CA ASN A 439 -0.18 28.61 4.25
C ASN A 439 0.58 28.33 5.57
N GLN A 440 1.41 29.28 6.03
CA GLN A 440 2.29 29.12 7.21
C GLN A 440 3.29 27.96 7.07
N LEU A 441 3.66 27.59 5.83
CA LEU A 441 4.64 26.56 5.54
C LEU A 441 6.00 27.17 5.17
N ILE A 442 7.05 26.49 5.61
CA ILE A 442 8.45 26.82 5.37
C ILE A 442 9.06 25.63 4.62
N GLU A 443 9.58 25.88 3.42
CA GLU A 443 10.51 24.97 2.77
C GLU A 443 11.89 25.22 3.38
N ASN A 444 12.46 24.21 4.00
CA ASN A 444 13.84 24.20 4.49
C ASN A 444 14.46 22.90 4.00
N GLU A 445 15.13 22.96 2.84
CA GLU A 445 15.45 21.76 2.07
C GLU A 445 16.93 21.70 1.69
N TYR A 446 17.48 20.49 1.83
CA TYR A 446 18.74 20.10 1.20
C TYR A 446 18.40 19.47 -0.16
N ASP A 447 18.49 20.25 -1.23
CA ASP A 447 18.02 19.88 -2.57
C ASP A 447 19.17 19.35 -3.44
N HIS A 448 18.99 18.16 -3.99
CA HIS A 448 19.88 17.61 -5.00
C HIS A 448 19.38 17.89 -6.42
N VAL A 449 20.25 18.47 -7.24
CA VAL A 449 19.94 18.83 -8.62
C VAL A 449 20.29 17.67 -9.56
N LEU A 450 19.28 17.21 -10.29
CA LEU A 450 19.36 16.11 -11.24
C LEU A 450 19.07 16.62 -12.65
N ILE A 451 19.78 16.11 -13.65
CA ILE A 451 19.53 16.41 -15.06
C ILE A 451 19.29 15.14 -15.88
N GLY A 452 18.53 15.29 -16.96
CA GLY A 452 18.32 14.27 -17.99
C GLY A 452 18.16 14.90 -19.37
N PHE A 453 18.22 14.08 -20.41
CA PHE A 453 18.16 14.52 -21.80
C PHE A 453 17.12 13.74 -22.59
N THR A 454 16.43 14.42 -23.52
CA THR A 454 15.42 13.80 -24.38
C THR A 454 15.29 14.49 -25.73
N ASP A 455 14.89 13.70 -26.72
CA ASP A 455 14.47 14.17 -28.05
C ASP A 455 12.94 14.19 -28.19
N ALA A 456 12.21 13.92 -27.10
CA ALA A 456 10.75 13.92 -27.12
C ALA A 456 10.19 15.35 -27.22
N ASP A 457 9.32 15.57 -28.21
CA ASP A 457 8.64 16.86 -28.41
C ASP A 457 7.39 17.02 -27.55
N ALA A 458 6.60 15.95 -27.43
CA ALA A 458 5.34 15.93 -26.72
C ALA A 458 5.48 15.25 -25.35
N ILE A 459 4.89 15.86 -24.32
CA ILE A 459 4.91 15.37 -22.95
C ILE A 459 3.48 15.00 -22.54
N ASP A 460 3.26 13.73 -22.20
CA ASP A 460 1.99 13.25 -21.64
C ASP A 460 2.02 13.42 -20.12
N PHE A 461 1.67 14.62 -19.67
CA PHE A 461 1.77 14.99 -18.27
C PHE A 461 0.49 14.74 -17.46
N ASN A 462 0.66 14.44 -16.18
CA ASN A 462 -0.42 14.24 -15.24
C ASN A 462 -1.11 15.57 -14.90
N LYS A 463 -2.28 15.81 -15.50
CA LYS A 463 -3.09 17.03 -15.33
C LYS A 463 -3.55 17.31 -13.89
N LYS A 464 -3.41 16.36 -12.96
CA LYS A 464 -3.69 16.60 -11.53
C LYS A 464 -2.52 17.26 -10.81
N GLU A 465 -1.32 17.14 -11.36
CA GLU A 465 -0.08 17.67 -10.77
C GLU A 465 0.40 18.92 -11.52
N ILE A 466 0.11 18.99 -12.82
CA ILE A 466 0.62 19.99 -13.76
C ILE A 466 -0.52 20.63 -14.53
N SER A 467 -0.51 21.97 -14.60
CA SER A 467 -1.45 22.75 -15.43
C SER A 467 -1.00 22.84 -16.88
N ALA A 468 0.30 23.04 -17.09
CA ALA A 468 0.88 23.26 -18.40
C ALA A 468 2.37 22.87 -18.40
N VAL A 469 2.90 22.56 -19.57
CA VAL A 469 4.34 22.36 -19.81
C VAL A 469 4.77 23.24 -20.97
N ARG A 470 6.03 23.70 -20.97
CA ARG A 470 6.61 24.39 -22.13
C ARG A 470 8.11 24.15 -22.24
N TRP A 471 8.59 24.12 -23.47
CA TRP A 471 10.01 24.17 -23.79
C TRP A 471 10.44 25.63 -23.93
N ILE A 472 11.55 26.01 -23.31
CA ILE A 472 12.11 27.37 -23.38
C ILE A 472 13.62 27.31 -23.56
N ARG A 473 14.20 28.24 -24.34
CA ARG A 473 15.66 28.35 -24.47
C ARG A 473 16.24 28.84 -23.16
N VAL A 474 17.39 28.29 -22.76
CA VAL A 474 18.04 28.69 -21.50
C VAL A 474 18.38 30.19 -21.48
N SER A 475 18.72 30.78 -22.63
CA SER A 475 18.97 32.22 -22.77
C SER A 475 17.70 33.07 -22.53
N GLU A 476 16.57 32.68 -23.12
CA GLU A 476 15.27 33.35 -22.96
C GLU A 476 14.77 33.24 -21.53
N LEU A 477 14.89 32.06 -20.92
CA LEU A 477 14.49 31.80 -19.54
C LEU A 477 15.22 32.72 -18.54
N LYS A 478 16.51 33.00 -18.76
CA LYS A 478 17.27 33.94 -17.93
C LYS A 478 16.71 35.36 -17.98
N ASN A 479 16.14 35.78 -19.12
CA ASN A 479 15.50 37.08 -19.24
C ASN A 479 14.13 37.08 -18.55
N GLU A 480 13.30 36.04 -18.78
CA GLU A 480 12.00 35.91 -18.12
C GLU A 480 12.11 35.92 -16.58
N LEU A 481 13.14 35.26 -16.04
CA LEU A 481 13.40 35.23 -14.60
C LEU A 481 13.75 36.61 -14.02
N LYS A 482 14.38 37.49 -14.81
CA LYS A 482 14.69 38.85 -14.38
C LYS A 482 13.47 39.77 -14.44
N GLU A 483 12.66 39.62 -15.48
CA GLU A 483 11.49 40.46 -15.70
C GLU A 483 10.31 40.09 -14.78
N ASN A 484 10.09 38.79 -14.57
CA ASN A 484 8.92 38.29 -13.84
C ASN A 484 9.30 37.21 -12.80
N PRO A 485 10.16 37.51 -11.81
CA PRO A 485 10.62 36.53 -10.83
C PRO A 485 9.48 35.89 -10.02
N SER A 486 8.39 36.63 -9.78
CA SER A 486 7.21 36.17 -9.04
C SER A 486 6.40 35.08 -9.76
N HIS A 487 6.64 34.84 -11.05
CA HIS A 487 5.99 33.75 -11.80
C HIS A 487 6.64 32.38 -11.53
N PHE A 488 7.78 32.35 -10.86
CA PHE A 488 8.57 31.14 -10.63
C PHE A 488 8.61 30.74 -9.16
N THR A 489 8.84 29.45 -8.90
CA THR A 489 9.01 28.93 -7.55
C THR A 489 10.30 29.44 -6.90
N PRO A 490 10.34 29.61 -5.57
CA PRO A 490 11.46 30.28 -4.89
C PRO A 490 12.81 29.57 -5.04
N TRP A 491 12.83 28.23 -5.15
CA TRP A 491 14.07 27.46 -5.35
C TRP A 491 14.60 27.46 -6.78
N PHE A 492 13.77 27.87 -7.76
CA PHE A 492 14.00 27.57 -9.17
C PHE A 492 15.30 28.17 -9.71
N MET A 493 15.59 29.43 -9.36
CA MET A 493 16.77 30.13 -9.86
C MET A 493 18.08 29.47 -9.39
N GLN A 494 18.17 29.12 -8.11
CA GLN A 494 19.36 28.49 -7.53
C GLN A 494 19.60 27.09 -8.13
N ALA A 495 18.53 26.30 -8.24
CA ALA A 495 18.59 24.98 -8.86
C ALA A 495 18.98 25.06 -10.35
N LEU A 496 18.46 26.05 -11.09
CA LEU A 496 18.77 26.27 -12.50
C LEU A 496 20.25 26.61 -12.72
N GLU A 497 20.83 27.46 -11.88
CA GLU A 497 22.26 27.82 -11.97
C GLU A 497 23.18 26.61 -11.82
N ILE A 498 22.78 25.61 -11.03
CA ILE A 498 23.50 24.35 -10.89
C ILE A 498 23.24 23.45 -12.10
N ALA A 499 21.99 23.33 -12.54
CA ALA A 499 21.58 22.43 -13.63
C ALA A 499 22.24 22.76 -14.97
N ILE A 500 22.53 24.03 -15.24
CA ILE A 500 23.11 24.46 -16.52
C ILE A 500 24.64 24.42 -16.58
N LYS A 501 25.35 24.23 -15.46
CA LYS A 501 26.82 24.16 -15.44
C LYS A 501 27.42 23.08 -16.36
N PRO A 502 26.79 21.89 -16.51
CA PRO A 502 27.32 20.83 -17.38
C PRO A 502 26.97 20.96 -18.87
N LEU A 503 26.17 21.96 -19.26
CA LEU A 503 25.66 22.16 -20.63
C LEU A 503 26.57 23.06 -21.47
#